data_AF-A0AAV2VWJ3-F1
#
_entry.id   AF-A0AAV2VWJ3-F1
#
_cell.length_a   1.000
_cell.length_b   1.000
_cell.length_c   1.000
_cell.angle_alpha   90.00
_cell.angle_beta   90.00
_cell.angle_gamma   90.00
#
_symmetry.space_group_name_H-M   'P 1'
#
loop_
_entity.id
_entity.type
_entity.pdbx_description
1 polymer ?
#
loop_
_entity_poly.entity_id
_entity_poly.type
_entity_poly.pdbx_seq_one_letter_code
_entity_poly.pdbx_strand_id
1 'polypeptide(L)' 'MNEKSRNNVYFKNKRDFKAAIDQFFTVTLPEIAGSLASRINDSFQVLKPASSS' A
#
# COMPACT_ATOMS: atom_id res chain seq x y z
N MET A 1 5.95 -0.83 5.09
CA MET A 1 5.71 -2.05 4.29
C MET A 1 4.68 -2.90 5.03
N ASN A 2 3.46 -3.01 4.51
CA ASN A 2 2.29 -3.53 5.23
C ASN A 2 2.26 -5.07 5.19
N GLU A 3 1.96 -5.71 6.32
CA GLU A 3 1.83 -7.17 6.47
C GLU A 3 0.85 -7.78 5.45
N LYS A 4 -0.18 -7.03 5.06
CA LYS A 4 -1.19 -7.44 4.07
C LYS A 4 -0.64 -7.57 2.64
N SER A 5 0.49 -6.93 2.32
CA SER A 5 1.11 -7.01 0.98
C SER A 5 1.98 -8.26 0.79
N ARG A 6 2.29 -9.00 1.87
CA ARG A 6 3.08 -10.24 1.81
C ARG A 6 2.20 -11.50 1.90
N ASN A 7 1.01 -11.44 1.30
CA ASN A 7 0.16 -12.61 1.16
C ASN A 7 0.61 -13.39 -0.08
N ASN A 8 1.63 -14.25 0.05
CA ASN A 8 2.22 -15.09 -1.01
C ASN A 8 1.21 -16.13 -1.57
N VAL A 9 0.06 -15.65 -2.06
CA VAL A 9 -0.99 -16.48 -2.63
C VAL A 9 -0.62 -16.82 -4.06
N TYR A 10 -0.37 -18.11 -4.28
CA TYR A 10 -0.19 -18.66 -5.61
C TYR A 10 -1.55 -18.91 -6.26
N PHE A 11 -1.80 -18.28 -7.39
CA PHE A 11 -3.01 -18.49 -8.17
C PHE A 11 -2.75 -19.57 -9.23
N LYS A 12 -3.43 -20.71 -9.11
CA LYS A 12 -3.33 -21.82 -10.07
C LYS A 12 -3.84 -21.46 -11.46
N ASN A 13 -4.76 -20.49 -11.56
CA ASN A 13 -5.41 -20.11 -12.81
C ASN A 13 -5.36 -18.59 -13.03
N LYS A 14 -5.20 -18.20 -14.31
CA LYS A 14 -5.21 -16.80 -14.73
C LYS A 14 -6.52 -16.08 -14.37
N ARG A 15 -7.66 -16.78 -14.38
CA ARG A 15 -8.98 -16.21 -14.08
C ARG A 15 -9.07 -15.78 -12.61
N ASP A 16 -8.67 -16.64 -11.69
CA ASP A 16 -8.61 -16.35 -10.26
C ASP A 16 -7.64 -15.20 -9.95
N PHE A 17 -6.45 -15.19 -10.59
CA PHE A 17 -5.53 -14.06 -10.45
C PHE A 17 -6.15 -12.75 -10.91
N LYS A 18 -6.80 -12.75 -12.09
CA LYS A 18 -7.46 -11.55 -12.63
C LYS A 18 -8.57 -11.07 -11.70
N ALA A 19 -9.42 -11.97 -11.20
CA ALA A 19 -10.50 -11.63 -10.29
C ALA A 19 -9.98 -11.04 -8.96
N ALA A 20 -8.91 -11.63 -8.41
CA ALA A 20 -8.29 -11.13 -7.19
C ALA A 20 -7.63 -9.75 -7.37
N ILE A 21 -6.95 -9.54 -8.50
CA ILE A 21 -6.38 -8.23 -8.89
C ILE A 21 -7.50 -7.20 -9.05
N ASP A 22 -8.57 -7.54 -9.76
CA ASP A 22 -9.70 -6.65 -10.02
C ASP A 22 -10.39 -6.23 -8.72
N GLN A 23 -10.68 -7.19 -7.85
CA GLN A 23 -11.22 -6.94 -6.51
C GLN A 23 -10.27 -6.09 -5.64
N PHE A 24 -8.96 -6.32 -5.75
CA PHE A 24 -7.99 -5.50 -5.03
C PHE A 24 -8.05 -4.03 -5.44
N PHE A 25 -8.12 -3.73 -6.74
CA PHE A 25 -8.16 -2.35 -7.23
C PHE A 25 -9.52 -1.66 -7.03
N THR A 26 -10.62 -2.42 -7.11
CA THR A 26 -11.99 -1.87 -7.03
C THR A 26 -12.50 -1.73 -5.60
N VAL A 27 -12.07 -2.62 -4.68
CA VAL A 27 -12.59 -2.66 -3.31
C VAL A 27 -11.47 -2.39 -2.30
N THR A 28 -10.45 -3.23 -2.27
CA THR A 28 -9.44 -3.18 -1.19
C THR A 28 -8.62 -1.91 -1.22
N LEU A 29 -8.17 -1.46 -2.40
CA LEU A 29 -7.33 -0.29 -2.58
C LEU A 29 -8.04 0.99 -2.12
N PRO A 30 -9.28 1.32 -2.55
CA PRO A 30 -9.97 2.51 -2.06
C PRO A 30 -10.26 2.45 -0.55
N GLU A 31 -10.53 1.28 0.02
CA GLU A 31 -10.71 1.15 1.48
C GLU A 31 -9.42 1.46 2.26
N ILE A 32 -8.26 1.01 1.77
CA ILE A 32 -6.97 1.28 2.43
C ILE A 32 -6.31 2.57 1.95
N ALA A 33 -6.83 3.23 0.91
CA ALA A 33 -6.21 4.40 0.28
C ALA A 33 -6.03 5.55 1.27
N GLY A 34 -7.03 5.80 2.13
CA GLY A 34 -6.95 6.82 3.17
C GLY A 34 -5.83 6.55 4.17
N SER A 35 -5.73 5.31 4.65
CA SER A 35 -4.64 4.90 5.56
C SER A 35 -3.28 4.82 4.86
N LEU A 36 -3.24 4.52 3.56
CA LEU A 36 -2.01 4.46 2.77
C LEU A 36 -1.45 5.87 2.53
N ALA A 37 -2.31 6.83 2.19
CA ALA A 37 -1.94 8.24 2.06
C ALA A 37 -1.39 8.79 3.39
N SER A 38 -2.05 8.49 4.51
CA SER A 38 -1.57 8.86 5.84
C SER A 38 -0.20 8.25 6.15
N ARG A 39 0.05 6.99 5.78
CA ARG A 39 1.34 6.32 5.99
C ARG A 39 2.47 6.82 5.08
N ILE A 40 2.16 7.20 3.84
CA ILE A 40 3.15 7.80 2.94
C ILE A 40 3.63 9.14 3.52
N ASN A 41 2.72 9.89 4.16
CA ASN A 41 3.04 11.16 4.79
C ASN A 41 3.70 11.01 6.18
N ASP A 42 3.50 9.88 6.87
CA ASP A 42 4.02 9.62 8.22
C ASP A 42 5.55 9.43 8.27
N SER A 43 6.14 8.85 7.23
CA SER A 43 7.60 8.63 7.15
C SER A 43 8.38 9.74 6.44
N PHE A 44 7.72 10.83 6.02
CA PHE A 44 8.43 11.98 5.47
C PHE A 44 8.92 12.86 6.64
N GLN A 45 10.08 12.53 7.19
CA GLN A 45 10.75 13.43 8.13
C GLN A 45 11.13 14.71 7.38
N VAL A 46 10.39 15.79 7.63
CA VAL A 46 10.83 17.14 7.27
C VAL A 46 12.01 17.48 8.17
N LEU A 47 13.22 17.18 7.71
CA LEU A 47 14.46 17.56 8.40
C LEU A 47 14.53 19.09 8.40
N LYS A 48 14.28 19.69 9.57
CA LYS A 48 14.51 21.12 9.74
C LYS A 48 16.01 21.38 9.56
N PRO A 49 16.42 22.37 8.75
CA PRO A 49 17.82 22.67 8.58
C PRO A 49 18.43 23.05 9.94
N ALA A 50 19.61 22.49 10.25
CA ALA A 50 20.34 22.90 11.43
C ALA A 50 20.75 24.37 11.27
N SER A 51 20.46 25.19 12.28
CA SER A 51 20.91 26.57 12.28
C SER A 51 22.43 26.57 12.40
N SER A 52 23.13 27.07 11.39
CA SER A 52 24.58 27.31 11.46
C SER A 52 24.83 28.47 12.42
N SER A 53 25.64 28.21 13.45
CA SER A 53 26.28 29.24 14.29
C SER A 53 27.55 29.76 13.65
#